data_AF-A0A136KGI8-F1
#
_entry.id   AF-A0A136KGI8-F1
#
_cell.length_a   1.000
_cell.length_b   1.000
_cell.length_c   1.000
_cell.angle_alpha   90.00
_cell.angle_beta   90.00
_cell.angle_gamma   90.00
#
_symmetry.space_group_name_H-M   'P 1'
#
loop_
_entity.id
_entity.type
_entity.pdbx_description
1 polymer ?
#
loop_
_entity_poly.entity_id
_entity_poly.type
_entity_poly.pdbx_seq_one_letter_code
_entity_poly.pdbx_strand_id
1 'polypeptide(L)' 'MSDKTRLNWAETRDLLIENGVNPDLLPTEWHPGIDLRGVQLMGAQLQGVFLRAVDLRGANMIGSDLSYADFSYAVLV' A
#
# COMPACT_ATOMS: atom_id res chain seq x y z
N MET A 1 6.11 -18.30 -15.97
CA MET A 1 4.98 -17.81 -15.16
C MET A 1 5.39 -17.97 -13.71
N SER A 2 5.98 -16.92 -13.13
CA SER A 2 6.35 -16.89 -11.72
C SER A 2 5.08 -17.00 -10.88
N ASP A 3 5.15 -17.78 -9.82
CA ASP A 3 4.12 -17.93 -8.80
C ASP A 3 3.92 -16.56 -8.10
N LYS A 4 3.01 -15.73 -8.63
CA LYS A 4 2.78 -14.33 -8.19
C LYS A 4 1.99 -14.23 -6.88
N THR A 5 2.12 -15.22 -6.00
CA THR A 5 1.31 -15.30 -4.77
C THR A 5 1.78 -14.29 -3.70
N ARG A 6 3.01 -13.74 -3.84
CA ARG A 6 3.52 -12.66 -2.97
C ARG A 6 4.34 -11.66 -3.79
N LEU A 7 3.99 -10.38 -3.69
CA LEU A 7 4.80 -9.30 -4.24
C LEU A 7 6.10 -9.17 -3.43
N ASN A 8 7.24 -9.09 -4.12
CA ASN A 8 8.49 -8.69 -3.49
C ASN A 8 8.51 -7.17 -3.22
N TRP A 9 9.52 -6.68 -2.50
CA TRP A 9 9.63 -5.25 -2.19
C TRP A 9 9.68 -4.36 -3.44
N ALA A 10 10.44 -4.73 -4.47
CA ALA A 10 10.53 -3.93 -5.69
C ALA A 10 9.18 -3.84 -6.40
N GLU A 11 8.46 -4.96 -6.54
CA GLU A 11 7.12 -4.98 -7.12
C GLU A 11 6.11 -4.20 -6.29
N THR A 12 6.19 -4.31 -4.95
CA THR A 12 5.33 -3.54 -4.03
C THR A 12 5.58 -2.05 -4.20
N ARG A 13 6.86 -1.65 -4.23
CA ARG A 13 7.29 -0.27 -4.37
C ARG A 13 6.84 0.33 -5.70
N ASP A 14 7.06 -0.39 -6.80
CA ASP A 14 6.66 0.08 -8.12
C ASP A 14 5.14 0.25 -8.20
N LEU A 15 4.36 -0.70 -7.68
CA LEU A 15 2.90 -0.60 -7.60
C LEU A 15 2.44 0.60 -6.78
N LEU A 16 3.06 0.86 -5.62
CA LEU A 16 2.72 2.02 -4.80
C LEU A 16 2.98 3.32 -5.57
N ILE A 17 4.15 3.44 -6.21
CA ILE A 17 4.55 4.64 -6.97
C ILE A 17 3.60 4.86 -8.16
N GLU A 18 3.23 3.79 -8.88
CA GLU A 18 2.24 3.84 -9.96
C GLU A 18 0.89 4.37 -9.49
N ASN A 19 0.52 4.13 -8.23
CA ASN A 19 -0.71 4.62 -7.64
C ASN A 19 -0.52 5.90 -6.79
N GLY A 20 0.61 6.60 -6.96
CA GLY A 20 0.85 7.91 -6.32
C GLY A 20 1.30 7.85 -4.86
N VAL A 21 1.55 6.66 -4.31
CA VAL A 21 2.18 6.47 -3.01
C VAL A 21 3.68 6.29 -3.21
N ASN A 22 4.50 7.21 -2.72
CA ASN A 22 5.93 6.98 -2.68
C ASN A 22 6.34 6.48 -1.28
N PRO A 23 6.69 5.19 -1.12
CA PRO A 23 7.01 4.63 0.19
C PRO A 23 8.41 5.05 0.69
N ASP A 24 9.23 5.66 -0.17
CA ASP A 24 10.55 6.19 0.20
C ASP A 24 10.45 7.63 0.79
N LEU A 25 9.27 8.27 0.74
CA LEU A 25 9.07 9.60 1.32
C LEU A 25 8.95 9.56 2.84
N LEU A 26 9.25 10.70 3.46
CA LEU A 26 9.23 10.82 4.91
C LEU A 26 7.80 10.76 5.49
N PRO A 27 7.64 10.22 6.73
CA PRO A 27 6.38 10.19 7.50
C PRO A 27 5.70 11.53 7.74
N THR A 28 6.23 12.64 7.25
CA THR A 28 5.65 13.98 7.41
C THR A 28 4.71 14.34 6.27
N GLU A 29 4.76 13.60 5.17
CA GLU A 29 3.95 13.87 3.99
C GLU A 29 2.49 13.39 4.21
N TRP A 30 1.56 14.33 4.13
CA TRP A 30 0.12 14.10 4.21
C TRP A 30 -0.40 13.99 2.77
N HIS A 31 -0.98 12.84 2.41
CA HIS A 31 -1.43 12.57 1.05
C HIS A 31 -2.94 12.33 0.99
N PRO A 32 -3.76 13.36 1.24
CA PRO A 32 -5.20 13.21 1.23
C PRO A 32 -5.66 12.99 -0.20
N GLY A 33 -6.44 11.94 -0.43
CA GLY A 33 -7.07 11.69 -1.73
C GLY A 33 -6.29 10.80 -2.68
N ILE A 34 -5.28 10.07 -2.21
CA ILE A 34 -4.77 8.92 -2.97
C ILE A 34 -5.87 7.84 -3.00
N ASP A 35 -6.17 7.37 -4.20
CA ASP A 35 -7.16 6.33 -4.48
C ASP A 35 -6.46 5.00 -4.74
N LEU A 36 -6.49 4.10 -3.75
CA LEU A 36 -6.03 2.71 -3.85
C LEU A 36 -7.21 1.71 -3.88
N ARG A 37 -8.39 2.14 -4.30
CA ARG A 37 -9.56 1.27 -4.33
C ARG A 37 -9.34 0.09 -5.28
N GLY A 38 -9.66 -1.12 -4.81
CA GLY A 38 -9.56 -2.34 -5.62
C GLY A 38 -8.13 -2.82 -5.94
N VAL A 39 -7.10 -2.09 -5.48
CA VAL A 39 -5.70 -2.42 -5.79
C VAL A 39 -5.32 -3.79 -5.20
N GLN A 40 -4.58 -4.59 -5.97
CA GLN A 40 -4.11 -5.91 -5.55
C GLN A 40 -2.78 -5.79 -4.81
N LEU A 41 -2.86 -5.71 -3.49
CA LEU A 41 -1.73 -5.67 -2.57
C LEU A 41 -1.45 -7.05 -1.94
N MET A 42 -1.98 -8.14 -2.51
CA MET A 42 -1.86 -9.48 -1.94
C MET A 42 -0.40 -9.87 -1.76
N GLY A 43 -0.03 -10.24 -0.53
CA GLY A 43 1.34 -10.61 -0.18
C GLY A 43 2.36 -9.46 -0.25
N ALA A 44 1.91 -8.21 -0.40
CA ALA A 44 2.78 -7.02 -0.46
C ALA A 44 3.59 -6.81 0.82
N GLN A 45 4.80 -6.29 0.66
CA GLN A 45 5.67 -5.90 1.77
C GLN A 45 5.40 -4.42 2.09
N LEU A 46 4.42 -4.16 2.95
CA LEU A 46 4.00 -2.81 3.36
C LEU A 46 4.54 -2.43 4.74
N GLN A 47 5.59 -3.10 5.22
CA GLN A 47 6.18 -2.84 6.52
C GLN A 47 6.66 -1.38 6.62
N GLY A 48 6.14 -0.64 7.60
CA GLY A 48 6.50 0.77 7.82
C GLY A 48 5.99 1.76 6.76
N VAL A 49 5.14 1.34 5.82
CA VAL A 49 4.65 2.23 4.76
C VAL A 49 3.60 3.20 5.31
N PHE A 50 3.66 4.47 4.88
CA PHE A 50 2.72 5.52 5.27
C PHE A 50 1.55 5.60 4.28
N LEU A 51 0.41 5.02 4.65
CA LEU A 51 -0.85 5.02 3.90
C LEU A 51 -1.92 5.90 4.59
N ARG A 52 -1.52 7.09 5.06
CA ARG A 52 -2.43 8.04 5.72
C ARG A 52 -3.40 8.69 4.74
N ALA A 53 -4.66 8.81 5.14
CA ALA A 53 -5.73 9.46 4.38
C ALA A 53 -5.95 8.89 2.95
N VAL A 54 -5.59 7.61 2.76
CA VAL A 54 -5.75 6.88 1.49
C VAL A 54 -7.10 6.15 1.46
N ASP A 55 -7.72 6.09 0.29
CA ASP A 55 -8.92 5.27 0.06
C ASP A 55 -8.52 3.85 -0.35
N LEU A 56 -8.70 2.89 0.55
CA LEU A 56 -8.35 1.47 0.36
C LEU A 56 -9.59 0.58 0.16
N ARG A 57 -10.76 1.16 -0.15
CA ARG A 57 -12.00 0.38 -0.26
C ARG A 57 -11.88 -0.70 -1.33
N GLY A 58 -12.13 -1.94 -0.95
CA GLY A 58 -12.00 -3.12 -1.83
C GLY A 58 -10.56 -3.49 -2.21
N ALA A 59 -9.54 -2.86 -1.63
CA ALA A 59 -8.14 -3.27 -1.83
C ALA A 59 -7.92 -4.67 -1.25
N ASN A 60 -7.21 -5.53 -1.98
CA ASN A 60 -6.90 -6.88 -1.55
C ASN A 60 -5.54 -6.91 -0.88
N MET A 61 -5.52 -6.93 0.46
CA MET A 61 -4.30 -6.97 1.28
C MET A 61 -4.09 -8.35 1.94
N ILE A 62 -4.64 -9.42 1.36
CA ILE A 62 -4.50 -10.77 1.93
C ILE A 62 -3.02 -11.17 1.95
N GLY A 63 -2.53 -11.56 3.13
CA GLY A 63 -1.15 -12.04 3.30
C GLY A 63 -0.06 -10.95 3.22
N SER A 64 -0.43 -9.67 3.09
CA SER A 64 0.50 -8.55 3.12
C SER A 64 1.13 -8.39 4.51
N ASP A 65 2.40 -7.98 4.56
CA ASP A 65 3.03 -7.57 5.80
C ASP A 65 2.71 -6.10 6.07
N LEU A 66 1.86 -5.84 7.07
CA LEU A 66 1.41 -4.51 7.48
C LEU A 66 2.12 -4.02 8.75
N SER A 67 3.18 -4.70 9.19
CA SER A 67 3.87 -4.38 10.44
C SER A 67 4.35 -2.93 10.42
N TYR A 68 4.00 -2.14 11.44
CA TYR A 68 4.34 -0.72 11.54
C TYR A 68 3.81 0.20 10.42
N ALA A 69 2.94 -0.29 9.53
CA ALA A 69 2.30 0.55 8.53
C ALA A 69 1.34 1.54 9.19
N ASP A 70 1.28 2.76 8.66
CA ASP A 70 0.41 3.82 9.17
C ASP A 70 -0.79 4.03 8.26
N PHE A 71 -1.97 3.62 8.73
CA PHE A 71 -3.25 3.77 8.04
C PHE A 71 -4.12 4.88 8.65
N SER A 72 -3.53 5.82 9.39
CA SER A 72 -4.29 6.89 10.04
C SER A 72 -5.14 7.64 9.01
N TYR A 73 -6.44 7.80 9.29
CA TYR A 73 -7.41 8.45 8.40
C TYR A 73 -7.70 7.71 7.08
N ALA A 74 -7.18 6.50 6.88
CA ALA A 74 -7.51 5.70 5.70
C ALA A 74 -8.98 5.23 5.73
N VAL A 75 -9.56 5.03 4.54
CA VAL A 75 -10.92 4.52 4.39
C VAL A 75 -10.87 3.05 3.97
N LEU A 76 -11.45 2.16 4.79
CA LEU A 76 -11.61 0.74 4.50
C LEU A 76 -13.11 0.37 4.63
N VAL A 77 -13.69 -0.28 3.63
CA VAL A 77 -15.06 -0.86 3.68
C VAL A 77 -15.05 -2.29 3.20
#